data_AF-A0A496UUR3-F1
#
_entry.id   AF-A0A496UUR3-F1
#
_cell.length_a   1.000
_cell.length_b   1.000
_cell.length_c   1.000
_cell.angle_alpha   90.00
_cell.angle_beta   90.00
_cell.angle_gamma   90.00
#
_symmetry.space_group_name_H-M   'P 1'
#
loop_
_entity.id
_entity.type
_entity.pdbx_description
1 polymer ?
#
loop_
_entity_poly.entity_id
_entity_poly.type
_entity_poly.pdbx_seq_one_letter_code
_entity_poly.pdbx_strand_id
1 'polypeptide(L)'
;MATITTVNPATGMDLQTYDVMGRDQVMSILETAQQAWLQWREVPVTARAGLLQALAAVLRSRQSDYARMMTLEMGKTLTEAVA
;
A
#
# COMPACT_ATOMS: atom_id res chain seq x y z
N MET A 1 -11.22 -2.17 -20.71
CA MET A 1 -10.33 -1.68 -19.63
C MET A 1 -9.77 -2.90 -18.94
N ALA A 2 -8.46 -2.93 -18.67
CA ALA A 2 -7.85 -4.07 -17.99
C ALA A 2 -8.16 -4.00 -16.49
N THR A 3 -8.35 -5.15 -15.86
CA THR A 3 -8.65 -5.25 -14.42
C THR A 3 -7.69 -6.23 -13.74
N ILE A 4 -7.49 -6.06 -12.44
CA ILE A 4 -6.74 -6.96 -11.58
C ILE A 4 -7.68 -7.44 -10.49
N THR A 5 -7.90 -8.75 -10.40
CA THR A 5 -8.71 -9.36 -9.33
C THR A 5 -7.79 -10.05 -8.33
N THR A 6 -7.95 -9.70 -7.06
CA THR A 6 -7.36 -10.43 -5.93
C THR A 6 -8.22 -11.66 -5.65
N VAL A 7 -7.58 -12.79 -5.39
CA VAL A 7 -8.25 -14.09 -5.21
C VAL A 7 -7.76 -14.68 -3.90
N ASN A 8 -8.66 -15.25 -3.11
CA ASN A 8 -8.28 -15.99 -1.93
C ASN A 8 -7.69 -17.36 -2.32
N PRO A 9 -6.40 -17.61 -2.07
CA PRO A 9 -5.77 -18.86 -2.52
C PRO A 9 -6.26 -20.09 -1.75
N ALA A 10 -6.84 -19.94 -0.56
CA ALA A 10 -7.38 -21.05 0.21
C ALA A 10 -8.76 -21.52 -0.28
N THR A 11 -9.51 -20.65 -0.96
CA THR A 11 -10.88 -20.96 -1.42
C THR A 11 -11.06 -20.87 -2.94
N GLY A 12 -10.14 -20.22 -3.64
CA GLY A 12 -10.25 -19.89 -5.06
C GLY A 12 -11.28 -18.80 -5.38
N MET A 13 -11.86 -18.15 -4.36
CA MET A 13 -12.88 -17.12 -4.55
C MET A 13 -12.27 -15.74 -4.75
N ASP A 14 -12.84 -14.97 -5.68
CA ASP A 14 -12.51 -13.57 -5.89
C ASP A 14 -12.80 -12.75 -4.62
N LEU A 15 -11.87 -11.85 -4.28
CA LEU A 15 -11.98 -10.93 -3.15
C LEU A 15 -12.39 -9.53 -3.63
N GLN A 16 -11.56 -8.95 -4.48
CA GLN A 16 -11.79 -7.60 -4.99
C GLN A 16 -11.12 -7.39 -6.36
N THR A 17 -11.83 -6.68 -7.23
CA THR A 17 -11.37 -6.29 -8.57
C THR A 17 -11.06 -4.80 -8.62
N TYR A 18 -9.94 -4.46 -9.24
CA TYR A 18 -9.44 -3.10 -9.40
C TYR A 18 -9.24 -2.80 -10.88
N ASP A 19 -9.60 -1.60 -11.31
CA ASP A 19 -9.30 -1.13 -12.65
C ASP A 19 -7.81 -0.80 -12.77
N VAL A 20 -7.18 -1.27 -13.85
CA VAL A 20 -5.80 -0.89 -14.17
C VAL A 20 -5.78 0.57 -14.60
N MET A 21 -4.88 1.33 -13.99
CA MET A 21 -4.71 2.74 -14.30
C MET A 21 -4.36 2.95 -15.77
N GLY A 22 -5.10 3.84 -16.43
CA GLY A 22 -4.82 4.26 -17.80
C GLY A 22 -3.61 5.20 -17.87
N ARG A 23 -3.10 5.43 -19.09
CA ARG A 23 -1.93 6.28 -19.34
C ARG A 23 -2.08 7.66 -18.69
N ASP A 24 -3.21 8.34 -18.92
CA ASP A 24 -3.40 9.72 -18.46
C ASP A 24 -3.49 9.81 -16.92
N GLN A 25 -4.10 8.82 -16.27
CA GLN A 25 -4.12 8.71 -14.81
C GLN A 25 -2.70 8.55 -14.26
N VAL A 26 -1.90 7.66 -14.86
CA VAL A 26 -0.49 7.48 -14.48
C VAL A 26 0.30 8.76 -14.66
N MET A 27 0.14 9.46 -15.78
CA MET A 27 0.82 10.74 -16.02
C MET A 27 0.48 11.79 -14.97
N SER A 28 -0.81 11.93 -14.61
CA SER A 28 -1.25 12.86 -13.57
C SER A 28 -0.67 12.53 -12.19
N ILE A 29 -0.59 11.25 -11.84
CA ILE A 29 0.04 10.80 -10.58
C ILE A 29 1.54 11.13 -10.57
N LEU A 30 2.24 10.92 -11.68
CA LEU A 30 3.66 11.25 -11.80
C LEU A 30 3.93 12.75 -11.66
N GLU A 31 3.10 13.59 -12.28
CA GLU A 31 3.17 15.05 -12.11
C GLU A 31 2.98 15.45 -10.65
N THR A 32 1.98 14.87 -9.97
CA THR A 32 1.73 15.11 -8.55
C THR A 32 2.93 14.69 -7.68
N ALA A 33 3.51 13.52 -7.95
CA ALA A 33 4.68 13.03 -7.24
C ALA A 33 5.90 13.95 -7.44
N GLN A 34 6.09 14.47 -8.66
CA GLN A 34 7.15 15.43 -8.96
C GLN A 34 6.98 16.74 -8.17
N GLN A 35 5.76 17.28 -8.11
CA GLN A 35 5.48 18.50 -7.33
C GLN A 35 5.69 18.29 -5.82
N ALA A 36 5.28 17.12 -5.30
CA ALA A 36 5.54 16.77 -3.91
C ALA A 36 7.05 16.64 -3.63
N TRP A 37 7.81 16.01 -4.53
CA TRP A 37 9.26 15.88 -4.38
C TRP A 37 9.98 17.23 -4.33
N LEU A 38 9.58 18.20 -5.16
CA LEU A 38 10.16 19.55 -5.15
C LEU A 38 10.04 20.23 -3.79
N GLN A 39 8.98 19.97 -3.03
CA GLN A 39 8.82 20.46 -1.66
C GLN A 39 9.59 19.58 -0.66
N TRP A 40 9.47 18.26 -0.79
CA TRP A 40 10.08 17.29 0.14
C TRP A 40 11.61 17.27 0.12
N ARG A 41 12.25 17.66 -0.98
CA ARG A 41 13.71 17.76 -1.07
C ARG A 41 14.29 18.85 -0.16
N GLU A 42 13.50 19.85 0.21
CA GLU A 42 13.91 20.93 1.12
C GLU A 42 13.64 20.58 2.59
N VAL A 43 12.85 19.52 2.84
CA VAL A 43 12.51 19.10 4.20
C VAL A 43 13.72 18.42 4.85
N PRO A 44 14.15 18.87 6.04
CA PRO A 44 15.26 18.27 6.76
C PRO A 44 15.05 16.77 7.02
N VAL A 45 16.14 16.00 6.97
CA VAL A 45 16.11 14.55 7.24
C VAL A 45 15.50 14.24 8.60
N THR A 46 15.77 15.05 9.62
CA THR A 46 15.21 14.88 10.97
C THR A 46 13.69 14.97 11.00
N ALA A 47 13.11 15.92 10.26
CA ALA A 47 11.65 16.03 10.14
C ALA A 47 11.05 14.82 9.41
N ARG A 48 11.69 14.37 8.32
CA ARG A 48 11.26 13.16 7.59
C ARG A 48 11.36 11.90 8.44
N ALA A 49 12.41 11.77 9.26
CA ALA A 49 12.57 10.67 10.21
C ALA A 49 11.45 10.66 11.26
N GLY A 50 11.01 11.82 11.73
CA GLY A 50 9.84 11.93 12.61
C GLY A 50 8.56 11.37 11.97
N LEU A 51 8.34 11.66 10.69
CA LEU A 51 7.21 11.11 9.93
C LEU A 51 7.31 9.58 9.76
N LEU A 52 8.51 9.03 9.58
CA LEU A 52 8.73 7.57 9.52
C LEU A 52 8.40 6.89 10.86
N GLN A 53 8.70 7.54 11.99
CA GLN A 53 8.30 7.01 13.30
C GLN A 53 6.78 7.00 13.48
N ALA A 54 6.11 8.08 13.04
CA ALA A 54 4.65 8.13 13.04
C ALA A 54 4.04 7.06 12.13
N LEU A 55 4.61 6.85 10.93
CA LEU A 55 4.21 5.75 10.03
C LEU A 55 4.36 4.39 10.71
N ALA A 56 5.48 4.13 11.39
CA ALA A 56 5.69 2.89 12.12
C ALA A 56 4.65 2.69 13.23
N ALA A 57 4.24 3.75 13.93
CA ALA A 57 3.16 3.68 14.91
C ALA A 57 1.82 3.31 14.27
N VAL A 58 1.47 3.92 13.13
CA VAL A 58 0.25 3.59 12.38
C VAL A 58 0.26 2.13 11.93
N LEU A 59 1.37 1.68 11.34
CA LEU A 59 1.53 0.30 10.87
C LEU A 59 1.33 -0.71 12.00
N ARG A 60 1.93 -0.47 13.17
CA ARG A 60 1.75 -1.32 14.36
C ARG A 60 0.30 -1.27 14.89
N SER A 61 -0.31 -0.10 14.93
CA SER A 61 -1.69 0.05 15.41
C SER A 61 -2.72 -0.70 14.55
N ARG A 62 -2.41 -0.93 13.28
CA ARG A 62 -3.28 -1.60 12.29
C ARG A 62 -2.75 -2.97 11.85
N GLN A 63 -1.78 -3.52 12.59
CA GLN A 63 -1.09 -4.77 12.24
C GLN A 63 -2.07 -5.91 11.95
N SER A 64 -3.10 -6.09 12.78
CA SER A 64 -4.10 -7.16 12.62
C SER A 64 -4.88 -7.03 11.30
N ASP A 65 -5.24 -5.81 10.89
CA ASP A 65 -5.97 -5.59 9.64
C ASP A 65 -5.11 -5.90 8.43
N TYR A 66 -3.84 -5.45 8.45
CA TYR A 66 -2.87 -5.75 7.40
C TYR A 66 -2.55 -7.24 7.33
N ALA A 67 -2.37 -7.90 8.48
CA ALA A 67 -2.12 -9.34 8.54
C ALA A 67 -3.28 -10.14 7.93
N ARG A 68 -4.52 -9.76 8.26
CA ARG A 68 -5.73 -10.37 7.69
C ARG A 68 -5.80 -10.17 6.18
N MET A 69 -5.56 -8.95 5.69
CA MET A 69 -5.54 -8.65 4.26
C MET A 69 -4.52 -9.52 3.52
N MET A 70 -3.27 -9.55 3.99
CA MET A 70 -2.23 -10.33 3.33
C MET A 70 -2.48 -11.84 3.39
N THR A 71 -3.09 -12.34 4.48
CA THR A 71 -3.51 -13.74 4.59
C THR A 71 -4.58 -14.07 3.56
N LEU A 72 -5.59 -13.21 3.42
CA LEU A 72 -6.68 -13.41 2.47
C LEU A 72 -6.20 -13.34 1.03
N GLU A 73 -5.34 -12.39 0.67
CA GLU A 73 -4.92 -12.21 -0.72
C GLU A 73 -3.79 -13.17 -1.12
N MET A 74 -2.86 -13.50 -0.22
CA MET A 74 -1.61 -14.21 -0.57
C MET A 74 -1.46 -15.58 0.11
N GLY A 75 -2.33 -15.93 1.06
CA GLY A 75 -2.39 -17.28 1.65
C GLY A 75 -1.34 -17.59 2.72
N LYS A 76 -0.52 -16.62 3.13
CA LYS A 76 0.37 -16.80 4.29
C LYS A 76 -0.42 -16.96 5.58
N THR A 77 0.16 -17.64 6.57
CA THR A 77 -0.52 -17.80 7.86
C THR A 77 -0.63 -16.45 8.59
N LEU A 78 -1.65 -16.28 9.43
CA LEU A 78 -1.79 -15.06 10.23
C LEU A 78 -0.57 -14.80 11.11
N THR A 79 0.04 -15.86 11.64
CA THR A 79 1.26 -15.77 12.45
C THR A 79 2.41 -15.15 11.64
N GLU A 80 2.66 -15.63 10.42
CA GLU A 80 3.67 -15.05 9.53
C GLU A 80 3.28 -13.67 8.99
N ALA A 81 1.99 -13.35 8.95
CA ALA A 81 1.51 -12.05 8.49
C ALA A 81 1.63 -10.94 9.54
N VAL A 82 1.65 -11.31 10.82
CA VAL A 82 1.84 -10.42 11.97
C VAL A 82 3.33 -10.25 12.32
N ALA A 83 4.12 -11.32 12.17
CA ALA A 83 5.51 -11.41 12.59
C ALA A 83 6.49 -10.48 11.84
#